data_AF-A0A7G6ABK9-F1
#
_entry.id   AF-A0A7G6ABK9-F1
#
_cell.length_a   1.000
_cell.length_b   1.000
_cell.length_c   1.000
_cell.angle_alpha   90.00
_cell.angle_beta   90.00
_cell.angle_gamma   90.00
#
_symmetry.space_group_name_H-M   'P 1'
#
loop_
_entity.id
_entity.type
_entity.pdbx_description
1 polymer ?
#
loop_
_entity_poly.entity_id
_entity_poly.type
_entity_poly.pdbx_seq_one_letter_code
_entity_poly.pdbx_strand_id
1 'polypeptide(L)' 'MKKLMVAIALGLLLAGCLEVDQHPEWIRGEYAGKEDNRHYQARFHNDRLSWSATIQNRNQKQNEYNRANP' A
#
# COMPACT_ATOMS: atom_id res chain seq x y z
N MET A 1 35.80 24.60 9.08
CA MET A 1 36.08 23.28 8.46
C MET A 1 35.46 22.11 9.21
N LYS A 2 35.68 21.94 10.53
CA LYS A 2 35.15 20.80 11.30
C LYS A 2 33.61 20.64 11.23
N LYS A 3 32.84 21.74 11.30
CA LYS A 3 31.37 21.72 11.19
C LYS A 3 30.87 21.28 9.80
N LEU A 4 31.60 21.65 8.74
CA LEU A 4 31.28 21.26 7.36
C LEU A 4 31.51 19.76 7.17
N MET A 5 32.61 19.21 7.71
CA MET A 5 32.88 17.77 7.68
C MET A 5 31.80 16.95 8.39
N VAL A 6 31.31 17.44 9.54
CA VAL A 6 30.21 16.78 10.28
C VAL A 6 28.90 16.79 9.49
N ALA A 7 28.57 17.90 8.83
CA ALA A 7 27.37 17.99 7.99
C ALA A 7 27.42 17.04 6.78
N ILE A 8 28.58 16.94 6.14
CA ILE A 8 28.80 16.02 5.00
C ILE A 8 28.69 14.56 5.46
N ALA A 9 29.33 14.21 6.58
CA ALA A 9 29.27 12.85 7.12
C ALA A 9 27.83 12.44 7.49
N LEU A 10 27.04 13.35 8.04
CA LEU A 10 25.64 13.09 8.35
C LEU A 10 24.81 12.85 7.08
N GLY A 11 25.00 13.68 6.04
CA GLY A 11 24.31 13.49 4.75
C GLY A 11 24.60 12.14 4.10
N LEU A 12 25.85 11.67 4.17
CA LEU A 12 26.25 10.36 3.64
C LEU A 12 25.65 9.19 4.43
N LEU A 13 25.51 9.32 5.76
CA LEU A 13 24.88 8.29 6.59
C LEU A 13 23.37 8.17 6.34
N LEU A 14 22.68 9.26 6.03
CA LEU A 14 21.25 9.24 5.70
C LEU A 14 20.96 8.72 4.28
N ALA A 15 21.89 8.92 3.33
CA ALA A 15 21.70 8.51 1.94
C ALA A 15 21.71 6.98 1.75
N GLY A 16 22.40 6.22 2.61
CA GLY A 16 22.57 4.77 2.44
C GLY A 16 21.39 3.89 2.89
N CYS A 17 20.35 4.44 3.53
CA CYS A 17 19.26 3.64 4.10
C CYS A 17 18.11 3.29 3.12
N LEU A 18 18.12 3.78 1.88
CA LEU A 18 16.98 3.66 0.95
C LEU A 18 17.30 3.00 -0.40
N GLU A 19 18.51 2.47 -0.60
CA GLU A 19 18.95 1.87 -1.88
C GLU A 19 18.75 0.34 -1.94
N VAL A 20 17.77 -0.19 -1.20
CA VAL A 20 17.34 -1.58 -1.40
C VAL A 20 16.21 -1.57 -2.42
N ASP A 21 16.25 -2.52 -3.35
CA ASP A 21 15.21 -2.73 -4.33
C ASP A 21 13.84 -2.84 -3.62
N GLN A 22 12.99 -1.84 -3.84
CA GLN A 22 11.70 -1.71 -3.16
C GLN A 22 10.62 -2.57 -3.80
N HIS A 23 10.91 -3.21 -4.95
CA HIS A 23 9.98 -4.13 -5.57
C HIS A 23 10.35 -5.59 -5.25
N PRO A 24 9.38 -6.41 -4.81
CA PRO A 24 9.64 -7.84 -4.62
C PRO A 24 10.04 -8.47 -5.96
N GLU A 25 11.11 -9.27 -5.95
CA GLU A 25 11.57 -9.98 -7.14
C GLU A 25 10.48 -10.91 -7.69
N TRP A 26 10.38 -11.04 -9.02
CA TRP A 26 9.46 -12.00 -9.63
C TRP A 26 10.13 -13.37 -9.74
N ILE A 27 9.75 -14.31 -8.88
CA ILE A 27 10.38 -15.64 -8.77
C ILE A 27 9.30 -16.70 -8.95
N ARG A 28 9.51 -17.66 -9.85
CA ARG A 28 8.58 -18.80 -10.08
C ARG A 28 7.13 -18.41 -10.44
N GLY A 29 6.94 -17.26 -11.08
CA GLY A 29 5.61 -16.82 -11.52
C GLY A 29 4.81 -16.04 -10.47
N GLU A 30 5.45 -15.63 -9.39
CA GLU A 30 4.85 -14.81 -8.33
C GLU A 30 5.83 -13.74 -7.85
N TYR A 31 5.28 -12.65 -7.30
CA TYR A 31 6.11 -11.69 -6.57
C TYR A 31 6.61 -12.34 -5.28
N ALA A 32 7.91 -12.30 -5.03
CA ALA A 32 8.59 -12.81 -3.84
C ALA A 32 8.35 -11.92 -2.60
N GLY A 33 7.12 -11.42 -2.46
CA GLY A 33 6.65 -10.66 -1.31
C GLY A 33 5.89 -11.53 -0.32
N LYS A 34 5.60 -10.97 0.85
CA LYS A 34 4.65 -11.57 1.79
C LYS A 34 3.24 -11.52 1.17
N GLU A 35 2.44 -12.57 1.34
CA GLU A 35 1.04 -12.53 0.93
C GLU A 35 0.29 -11.41 1.68
N ASP A 36 -0.34 -10.52 0.91
CA ASP A 36 -1.15 -9.44 1.47
C ASP A 36 -2.50 -9.97 1.95
N ASN A 37 -2.88 -9.56 3.16
CA ASN A 37 -4.20 -9.85 3.68
C ASN A 37 -5.25 -9.16 2.79
N ARG A 38 -6.18 -9.96 2.26
CA ARG A 38 -7.35 -9.42 1.55
C ARG A 38 -8.21 -8.61 2.52
N HIS A 39 -8.94 -7.62 2.01
CA HIS A 39 -9.78 -6.77 2.87
C HIS A 39 -10.79 -7.55 3.72
N TYR A 40 -11.36 -8.64 3.19
CA TYR A 40 -12.29 -9.48 3.96
C TYR A 40 -11.61 -10.20 5.13
N GLN A 41 -10.31 -10.53 5.01
CA GLN A 41 -9.53 -11.15 6.08
C GLN A 41 -9.22 -10.11 7.17
N ALA A 42 -8.78 -8.91 6.76
CA ALA A 42 -8.32 -7.88 7.69
C ALA A 42 -9.44 -7.09 8.39
N ARG A 43 -10.59 -6.89 7.73
CA ARG A 43 -11.66 -5.98 8.20
C ARG A 43 -13.03 -6.62 8.38
N PHE A 44 -13.22 -7.82 7.85
CA PHE A 44 -14.51 -8.53 7.89
C PHE A 44 -14.40 -9.90 8.55
N HIS A 45 -13.30 -10.18 9.28
CA HIS A 45 -13.13 -11.45 10.02
C HIS A 45 -13.37 -12.70 9.18
N ASN A 46 -12.90 -12.70 7.92
CA ASN A 46 -13.13 -13.73 6.91
C ASN A 46 -14.57 -13.85 6.36
N ASP A 47 -15.50 -12.98 6.75
CA ASP A 47 -16.84 -12.92 6.18
C ASP A 47 -16.81 -12.24 4.79
N ARG A 48 -16.85 -13.09 3.76
CA ARG A 48 -16.89 -12.66 2.36
C ARG A 48 -18.22 -12.04 1.95
N LEU A 49 -19.33 -12.43 2.58
CA LEU A 49 -20.66 -11.92 2.24
C LEU A 49 -20.81 -10.47 2.72
N SER A 50 -20.43 -10.20 3.97
CA SER A 50 -20.43 -8.83 4.52
C SER A 50 -19.49 -7.90 3.74
N TRP A 51 -18.31 -8.40 3.34
CA TRP A 51 -17.40 -7.65 2.48
C TRP A 51 -18.03 -7.32 1.11
N SER A 52 -18.62 -8.31 0.44
CA SER A 52 -19.29 -8.14 -0.85
C SER A 52 -20.43 -7.12 -0.78
N ALA A 53 -21.30 -7.24 0.24
CA ALA A 53 -22.40 -6.29 0.47
C ALA A 53 -21.89 -4.86 0.65
N THR A 54 -20.77 -4.69 1.37
CA THR A 54 -20.15 -3.37 1.57
C THR A 54 -19.63 -2.77 0.26
N ILE A 55 -18.98 -3.58 -0.58
CA ILE A 55 -18.50 -3.14 -1.89
C ILE A 55 -19.68 -2.74 -2.79
N GLN A 56 -20.74 -3.55 -2.83
CA GLN A 56 -21.94 -3.24 -3.62
C GLN A 56 -22.62 -1.95 -3.13
N ASN A 57 -22.76 -1.77 -1.82
CA ASN A 57 -23.34 -0.56 -1.25
C ASN A 57 -22.52 0.69 -1.62
N ARG A 58 -21.18 0.59 -1.55
CA ARG A 58 -20.28 1.67 -1.97
C ARG A 58 -20.48 1.99 -3.45
N ASN A 59 -20.49 1.00 -4.33
CA ASN A 59 -20.64 1.20 -5.77
C ASN A 59 -21.98 1.86 -6.11
N GLN A 60 -23.07 1.45 -5.46
CA GLN A 60 -24.39 2.07 -5.64
C GLN A 60 -24.40 3.56 -5.24
N LYS A 61 -23.71 3.91 -4.15
CA LYS A 61 -23.63 5.28 -3.63
C LYS A 61 -22.59 6.16 -4.33
N GLN A 62 -21.66 5.56 -5.08
CA GLN A 62 -20.66 6.27 -5.86
C GLN A 62 -21.05 6.40 -7.33
N ASN A 63 -22.11 5.73 -7.78
CA ASN A 63 -22.60 5.84 -9.14
C ASN A 63 -23.03 7.27 -9.45
N GLU A 64 -22.28 7.95 -10.31
CA GLU A 64 -22.52 9.32 -10.76
C GLU A 64 -23.90 9.48 -11.41
N TYR A 65 -24.44 8.44 -12.07
CA TYR A 65 -25.78 8.46 -12.64
C TYR A 65 -26.88 8.57 -11.57
N ASN A 66 -26.66 7.98 -10.38
CA ASN A 66 -27.57 8.14 -9.23
C ASN A 66 -27.33 9.45 -8.48
N ARG A 67 -26.18 10.09 -8.69
CA ARG A 67 -25.76 11.33 -8.00
C ARG A 67 -26.16 12.59 -8.78
N ALA A 68 -26.39 12.46 -10.09
CA ALA A 68 -26.73 13.55 -11.00
C ALA A 68 -28.25 13.79 -11.16
N ASN A 69 -29.11 12.97 -10.57
CA ASN A 69 -30.55 13.25 -10.48
C ASN A 69 -30.86 13.89 -9.12
N PRO A 70 -31.11 15.21 -9.06
CA PRO A 70 -31.51 15.91 -7.83
C PRO A 70 -32.90 15.49 -7.34
#